data_AF-A0A940KS79-F1
#
_entry.id   AF-A0A940KS79-F1
#
_cell.length_a   1.000
_cell.length_b   1.000
_cell.length_c   1.000
_cell.angle_alpha   90.00
_cell.angle_beta   90.00
_cell.angle_gamma   90.00
#
_symmetry.space_group_name_H-M   'P 1'
#
loop_
_entity.id
_entity.type
_entity.pdbx_description
1 polymer ?
#
loop_
_entity_poly.entity_id
_entity_poly.type
_entity_poly.pdbx_seq_one_letter_code
_entity_poly.pdbx_strand_id
1 'polypeptide(L)'
;MNAEERLHELELKLRQLSAELQHSQQQLRNIQQQINLLKAQQGMPVPQSVGEIRPEPEHRQGLEHFIGLKLIHLVGIIVLVIGLSIGVKYAIDGQLISEVMRVALAYSAGIVLFFLSYRLKKKYPFFSAILFSGSMASIYFTTYACFTYYNFISAGVAFAVMALLTVYTIVMAIQYDRKEIAVIGMVGAYGIPFLISSNSDRFELLFSYMLLINIGVVYLSFKKSWKLVGQLAMLITWTLVIGWAFMRSEQSQDQWTGLIFILAFYILFCINATSFFITQKQSLSFVESQQLLINQVALYLAALCLFDVVWVSGLMAVWTAVAAVIVTNVFPQGKFLQRALAIEALMILLLWILLRWDGLLVTLLWVLVSVVLFAWGIAGRHSWLRLTAVTLIGITLVKLLIIDSGRFTPVQKIICYLAIGVLLLLFSFYYQRLGLAVKKDK
;
A
#
# COMPACT_ATOMS: atom_id res chain seq x y z
N MET A 1 -2.48 30.50 18.54
CA MET A 1 -1.55 30.91 17.47
C MET A 1 -2.36 31.16 16.22
N ASN A 2 -2.48 32.42 15.84
CA ASN A 2 -3.18 32.83 14.63
C ASN A 2 -2.36 32.41 13.39
N ALA A 3 -3.00 32.24 12.23
CA ALA A 3 -2.31 31.83 11.00
C ALA A 3 -1.19 32.82 10.60
N GLU A 4 -1.39 34.11 10.89
CA GLU A 4 -0.41 35.18 10.68
C GLU A 4 0.81 35.06 11.61
N GLU A 5 0.63 34.64 12.87
CA GLU A 5 1.74 34.41 13.79
C GLU A 5 2.61 33.23 13.35
N ARG A 6 2.00 32.16 12.81
CA ARG A 6 2.73 31.03 12.22
C ARG A 6 3.53 31.43 10.98
N LEU A 7 2.95 32.28 10.15
CA LEU A 7 3.61 32.77 8.93
C LEU A 7 4.83 33.62 9.30
N HIS A 8 4.68 34.50 10.29
CA HIS A 8 5.79 35.32 10.77
C HIS A 8 6.89 34.49 11.47
N GLU A 9 6.52 33.47 12.24
CA GLU A 9 7.48 32.53 12.85
C GLU A 9 8.26 31.73 11.77
N LEU A 10 7.59 31.32 10.70
CA LEU A 10 8.21 30.65 9.55
C LEU A 10 9.18 31.56 8.79
N GLU A 11 8.80 32.82 8.55
CA GLU A 11 9.69 33.82 7.93
C GLU A 11 10.93 34.08 8.78
N LEU A 12 10.77 34.17 10.10
CA LEU A 12 11.88 34.31 11.05
C LEU A 12 12.81 33.09 11.01
N LYS A 13 12.27 31.87 11.02
CA LYS A 13 13.06 30.64 10.90
C LYS A 13 13.80 30.54 9.57
N LEU A 14 13.16 30.94 8.46
CA LEU A 14 13.81 30.98 7.15
C LEU A 14 14.97 31.98 7.11
N ARG A 15 14.79 33.17 7.68
CA ARG A 15 15.87 34.15 7.80
C ARG A 15 17.02 33.64 8.66
N GLN A 16 16.72 33.02 9.81
CA GLN A 16 17.74 32.39 10.65
C GLN A 16 18.50 31.29 9.91
N LEU A 17 17.81 30.36 9.25
CA LEU A 17 18.45 29.30 8.47
C LEU A 17 19.33 29.87 7.36
N SER A 18 18.87 30.92 6.67
CA SER A 18 19.63 31.55 5.59
C SER A 18 20.93 32.19 6.11
N ALA A 19 20.89 32.84 7.28
CA ALA A 19 22.06 33.43 7.91
C ALA A 19 23.04 32.36 8.41
N GLU A 20 22.52 31.27 8.98
CA GLU A 20 23.32 30.13 9.47
C GLU A 20 24.04 29.41 8.31
N LEU A 21 23.35 29.28 7.17
CA LEU A 21 23.90 28.69 5.95
C LEU A 21 24.99 29.57 5.33
N GLN A 22 24.79 30.90 5.29
CA GLN A 22 25.83 31.85 4.85
C GLN A 22 27.06 31.79 5.75
N HIS A 23 26.85 31.76 7.08
CA HIS A 23 27.94 31.64 8.04
C HIS A 23 28.71 30.32 7.87
N SER A 24 28.02 29.20 7.68
CA SER A 24 28.66 27.90 7.43
C SER A 24 29.46 27.88 6.12
N GLN A 25 28.94 28.48 5.05
CA GLN A 25 29.68 28.63 3.79
C GLN A 25 30.94 29.48 3.95
N GLN A 26 30.88 30.53 4.75
CA GLN A 26 32.03 31.39 5.02
C GLN A 26 33.10 30.68 5.87
N GLN A 27 32.68 29.88 6.86
CA GLN A 27 33.59 29.00 7.61
C GLN A 27 34.28 27.99 6.70
N LEU A 28 33.55 27.35 5.78
CA LEU A 28 34.14 26.42 4.81
C LEU A 28 35.19 27.10 3.92
N ARG A 29 34.94 28.34 3.48
CA ARG A 29 35.93 29.12 2.71
C ARG A 29 37.19 29.41 3.54
N ASN A 30 37.04 29.81 4.80
CA ASN A 30 38.17 30.09 5.69
C ASN A 30 39.00 28.83 5.96
N ILE A 31 38.34 27.68 6.19
CA ILE A 31 38.99 26.38 6.35
C ILE A 31 39.74 26.01 5.08
N GLN A 32 39.13 26.18 3.90
CA GLN A 32 39.78 25.90 2.63
C GLN A 32 41.02 26.78 2.40
N GLN A 33 40.96 28.06 2.79
CA GLN A 33 42.10 28.97 2.75
C GLN A 33 43.21 28.56 3.71
N GLN A 34 42.88 28.16 4.95
CA GLN A 34 43.86 27.61 5.90
C GLN A 34 44.52 26.33 5.37
N ILE A 35 43.74 25.42 4.78
CA ILE A 35 44.26 24.21 4.14
C ILE A 35 45.21 24.57 2.99
N ASN A 36 44.87 25.56 2.17
CA ASN A 36 45.74 26.01 1.08
C ASN A 36 47.04 26.65 1.59
N LEU A 37 46.99 27.43 2.68
CA LEU A 37 48.18 28.00 3.33
C LEU A 37 49.09 26.90 3.92
N LEU A 38 48.50 25.90 4.59
CA LEU A 38 49.23 24.75 5.13
C LEU A 38 49.88 23.90 4.02
N LYS A 39 49.17 23.69 2.90
CA LYS A 39 49.72 22.98 1.72
C LYS A 39 50.88 23.73 1.08
N ALA A 40 50.80 25.06 0.99
CA ALA A 40 51.87 25.90 0.46
C ALA A 40 53.13 25.83 1.34
N GLN A 41 52.99 25.77 2.66
CA GLN A 41 54.10 25.57 3.59
C GLN A 41 54.74 24.17 3.48
N GLN A 42 53.99 23.16 3.06
CA GLN A 42 54.46 21.77 2.93
C GLN A 42 55.00 21.43 1.53
N GLY A 43 55.14 22.42 0.63
CA GLY A 43 55.64 22.20 -0.74
C GLY A 43 54.75 21.30 -1.60
N MET A 44 53.51 21.04 -1.16
CA MET A 44 52.54 20.26 -1.93
C MET A 44 51.94 21.14 -3.03
N PRO A 45 51.67 20.60 -4.24
CA PRO A 45 51.01 21.37 -5.29
C PRO A 45 49.65 21.86 -4.78
N VAL A 46 49.52 23.18 -4.67
CA VAL A 46 48.24 23.84 -4.43
C VAL A 46 47.34 23.46 -5.61
N PRO A 47 46.16 22.87 -5.40
CA PRO A 47 45.22 22.65 -6.49
C PRO A 47 45.03 23.98 -7.20
N GLN A 48 45.27 24.03 -8.52
CA GLN A 48 44.93 25.20 -9.33
C GLN A 48 43.54 25.64 -8.92
N SER A 49 43.36 26.95 -8.68
CA SER A 49 42.07 27.51 -8.30
C SER A 49 41.03 26.87 -9.20
N VAL A 50 40.12 26.07 -8.61
CA VAL A 50 38.86 25.72 -9.26
C VAL A 50 38.36 27.08 -9.68
N GLY A 51 38.42 27.36 -10.99
CA GLY A 51 38.15 28.68 -11.53
C GLY A 51 36.89 29.19 -10.86
N GLU A 52 36.88 30.47 -10.45
CA GLU A 52 35.70 31.09 -9.86
C GLU A 52 34.48 30.43 -10.48
N ILE A 53 33.73 29.68 -9.66
CA ILE A 53 32.37 29.32 -10.03
C ILE A 53 31.69 30.68 -10.02
N ARG A 54 31.84 31.43 -11.12
CA ARG A 54 30.90 32.48 -11.49
C ARG A 54 29.57 31.79 -11.28
N PRO A 55 28.68 32.32 -10.42
CA PRO A 55 27.33 31.81 -10.42
C PRO A 55 26.93 31.82 -11.89
N GLU A 56 26.74 30.63 -12.47
CA GLU A 56 26.14 30.52 -13.77
C GLU A 56 24.90 31.40 -13.65
N PRO A 57 24.68 32.38 -14.56
CA PRO A 57 23.46 33.16 -14.50
C PRO A 57 22.34 32.13 -14.40
N GLU A 58 21.51 32.20 -13.34
CA GLU A 58 20.41 31.26 -13.10
C GLU A 58 19.66 31.12 -14.41
N HIS A 59 20.02 30.08 -15.15
CA HIS A 59 19.65 30.03 -16.54
C HIS A 59 18.16 29.73 -16.49
N ARG A 60 17.37 30.51 -17.21
CA ARG A 60 15.97 30.21 -17.53
C ARG A 60 15.83 28.92 -18.35
N GLN A 61 16.75 27.96 -18.22
CA GLN A 61 16.76 26.63 -18.81
C GLN A 61 15.90 25.63 -18.03
N GLY A 62 15.43 25.93 -16.82
CA GLY A 62 14.60 24.97 -16.07
C GLY A 62 13.35 24.52 -16.84
N LEU A 63 12.63 25.49 -17.43
CA LEU A 63 11.41 25.21 -18.20
C LEU A 63 11.73 24.74 -19.63
N GLU A 64 12.61 25.39 -20.37
CA GLU A 64 12.93 24.96 -21.74
C GLU A 64 13.63 23.61 -21.80
N HIS A 65 14.52 23.29 -20.85
CA HIS A 65 15.15 21.98 -20.74
C HIS A 65 14.15 20.91 -20.26
N PHE A 66 13.28 21.22 -19.30
CA PHE A 66 12.25 20.27 -18.86
C PHE A 66 11.19 20.02 -19.95
N ILE A 67 10.71 21.08 -20.59
CA ILE A 67 9.74 21.01 -21.69
C ILE A 67 10.38 20.31 -22.90
N GLY A 68 11.54 20.79 -23.35
CA GLY A 68 12.23 20.29 -24.53
C GLY A 68 12.79 18.88 -24.39
N LEU A 69 13.50 18.60 -23.29
CA LEU A 69 14.20 17.32 -23.12
C LEU A 69 13.41 16.27 -22.34
N LYS A 70 12.41 16.60 -21.53
CA LYS A 70 11.64 15.62 -20.75
C LYS A 70 10.17 15.50 -21.17
N LEU A 71 9.50 16.63 -21.38
CA LEU A 71 8.06 16.65 -21.58
C LEU A 71 7.69 16.30 -23.02
N ILE A 72 8.35 16.91 -24.01
CA ILE A 72 8.03 16.69 -25.43
C ILE A 72 8.32 15.24 -25.84
N HIS A 73 9.46 14.65 -25.45
CA HIS A 73 9.72 13.25 -25.83
C HIS A 73 8.78 12.27 -25.12
N LEU A 74 8.39 12.53 -23.87
CA LEU A 74 7.46 11.69 -23.13
C LEU A 74 6.06 11.76 -23.75
N VAL A 75 5.57 12.98 -24.03
CA VAL A 75 4.31 13.19 -24.73
C VAL A 75 4.36 12.56 -26.13
N GLY A 76 5.47 12.71 -26.85
CA GLY A 76 5.69 12.08 -28.15
C GLY A 76 5.61 10.56 -28.09
N ILE A 77 6.26 9.91 -27.11
CA ILE A 77 6.16 8.47 -26.89
C ILE A 77 4.71 8.08 -26.57
N ILE A 78 4.01 8.80 -25.69
CA ILE A 78 2.62 8.51 -25.33
C ILE A 78 1.71 8.60 -26.55
N VAL A 79 1.79 9.70 -27.31
CA VAL A 79 0.97 9.91 -28.52
C VAL A 79 1.28 8.85 -29.58
N LEU A 80 2.56 8.50 -29.78
CA LEU A 80 2.96 7.46 -30.72
C LEU A 80 2.44 6.08 -30.30
N VAL A 81 2.53 5.74 -29.01
CA VAL A 81 2.00 4.48 -28.47
C VAL A 81 0.48 4.43 -28.62
N ILE A 82 -0.24 5.54 -28.37
CA ILE A 82 -1.69 5.62 -28.58
C ILE A 82 -2.02 5.44 -30.06
N GLY A 83 -1.34 6.16 -30.96
CA GLY A 83 -1.54 6.06 -32.40
C GLY A 83 -1.28 4.66 -32.93
N LEU A 84 -0.19 4.02 -32.48
CA LEU A 84 0.11 2.62 -32.83
C LEU A 84 -0.95 1.67 -32.29
N SER A 85 -1.41 1.86 -31.05
CA SER A 85 -2.45 1.03 -30.43
C SER A 85 -3.79 1.13 -31.18
N ILE A 86 -4.19 2.35 -31.56
CA ILE A 86 -5.39 2.58 -32.37
C ILE A 86 -5.22 1.97 -33.76
N GLY A 87 -4.06 2.14 -34.40
CA GLY A 87 -3.77 1.56 -35.71
C GLY A 87 -3.81 0.02 -35.71
N VAL A 88 -3.21 -0.60 -34.69
CA VAL A 88 -3.29 -2.06 -34.48
C VAL A 88 -4.73 -2.49 -34.25
N LYS A 89 -5.48 -1.79 -33.40
CA LYS A 89 -6.91 -2.08 -33.18
C LYS A 89 -7.71 -1.95 -34.47
N TYR A 90 -7.52 -0.89 -35.25
CA TYR A 90 -8.18 -0.71 -36.54
C TYR A 90 -7.87 -1.84 -37.52
N ALA A 91 -6.60 -2.27 -37.59
CA ALA A 91 -6.20 -3.40 -38.45
C ALA A 91 -6.79 -4.75 -37.98
N ILE A 92 -6.99 -4.91 -36.67
CA ILE A 92 -7.62 -6.07 -36.05
C ILE A 92 -9.13 -6.08 -36.33
N ASP A 93 -9.82 -4.97 -36.04
CA ASP A 93 -11.26 -4.82 -36.16
C ASP A 93 -11.71 -4.86 -37.63
N GLY A 94 -10.93 -4.25 -38.52
CA GLY A 94 -11.14 -4.31 -39.97
C GLY A 94 -10.69 -5.60 -40.64
N GLN A 95 -10.24 -6.60 -39.87
CA GLN A 95 -9.70 -7.88 -40.36
C GLN A 95 -8.59 -7.75 -41.42
N LEU A 96 -7.86 -6.62 -41.43
CA LEU A 96 -6.77 -6.35 -42.39
C LEU A 96 -5.57 -7.29 -42.17
N ILE A 97 -5.41 -7.79 -40.94
CA ILE A 97 -4.36 -8.73 -40.55
C ILE A 97 -5.04 -10.01 -40.06
N SER A 98 -4.67 -11.17 -40.61
CA SER A 98 -5.19 -12.46 -40.16
C SER A 98 -4.79 -12.79 -38.72
N GLU A 99 -5.58 -13.62 -38.04
CA GLU A 99 -5.32 -14.01 -36.65
C GLU A 99 -3.93 -14.65 -36.47
N VAL A 100 -3.54 -15.51 -37.40
CA VAL A 100 -2.21 -16.14 -37.44
C VAL A 100 -1.10 -15.08 -37.58
N MET A 101 -1.28 -14.09 -38.45
CA MET A 101 -0.29 -13.03 -38.65
C MET A 101 -0.17 -12.12 -37.42
N ARG A 102 -1.27 -11.83 -36.71
CA ARG A 102 -1.25 -11.06 -35.45
C ARG A 102 -0.39 -11.75 -34.41
N VAL A 103 -0.61 -13.06 -34.22
CA VAL A 103 0.16 -13.90 -33.28
C VAL A 103 1.62 -13.99 -33.70
N ALA A 104 1.89 -14.23 -34.99
CA ALA A 104 3.25 -14.34 -35.51
C ALA A 104 4.05 -13.04 -35.33
N LEU A 105 3.45 -11.88 -35.59
CA LEU A 105 4.07 -10.57 -35.38
C LEU A 105 4.33 -10.31 -33.89
N ALA A 106 3.39 -10.66 -33.01
CA ALA A 106 3.54 -10.46 -31.56
C ALA A 106 4.66 -11.34 -30.96
N TYR A 107 4.76 -12.61 -31.35
CA TYR A 107 5.89 -13.45 -30.96
C TYR A 107 7.21 -12.96 -31.55
N SER A 108 7.21 -12.55 -32.81
CA SER A 108 8.39 -12.01 -33.49
C SER A 108 8.91 -10.75 -32.79
N ALA A 109 8.03 -9.83 -32.42
CA ALA A 109 8.37 -8.66 -31.61
C ALA A 109 8.99 -9.08 -30.26
N GLY A 110 8.38 -10.04 -29.56
CA GLY A 110 8.92 -10.61 -28.32
C GLY A 110 10.33 -11.18 -28.48
N ILE A 111 10.58 -11.96 -29.54
CA ILE A 111 11.90 -12.56 -29.84
C ILE A 111 12.93 -11.49 -30.18
N VAL A 112 12.57 -10.47 -30.96
CA VAL A 112 13.46 -9.34 -31.27
C VAL A 112 13.87 -8.61 -30.00
N LEU A 113 12.92 -8.33 -29.10
CA LEU A 113 13.20 -7.71 -27.80
C LEU A 113 14.12 -8.58 -26.93
N PHE A 114 13.91 -9.90 -26.93
CA PHE A 114 14.78 -10.84 -26.22
C PHE A 114 16.22 -10.78 -26.73
N PHE A 115 16.40 -10.86 -28.04
CA PHE A 115 17.73 -10.86 -28.66
C PHE A 115 18.45 -9.52 -28.42
N LEU A 116 17.72 -8.42 -28.57
CA LEU A 116 18.24 -7.09 -28.30
C LEU A 116 18.64 -6.92 -26.82
N SER A 117 17.84 -7.48 -25.91
CA SER A 117 18.15 -7.51 -24.47
C SER A 117 19.46 -8.26 -24.22
N TYR A 118 19.62 -9.45 -24.79
CA TYR A 118 20.82 -10.27 -24.64
C TYR A 118 22.08 -9.53 -25.14
N ARG A 119 21.98 -8.88 -26.31
CA ARG A 119 23.09 -8.11 -26.89
C ARG A 119 23.49 -6.90 -26.03
N LEU A 120 22.51 -6.19 -25.46
CA LEU A 120 22.73 -4.99 -24.66
C LEU A 120 23.18 -5.29 -23.22
N LYS A 121 23.03 -6.53 -22.74
CA LYS A 121 23.33 -6.94 -21.35
C LYS A 121 24.70 -6.47 -20.86
N LYS A 122 25.73 -6.56 -21.71
CA LYS A 122 27.11 -6.20 -21.35
C LYS A 122 27.32 -4.70 -21.14
N LYS A 123 26.64 -3.84 -21.92
CA LYS A 123 26.88 -2.39 -21.95
C LYS A 123 25.83 -1.60 -21.15
N TYR A 124 24.58 -2.07 -21.12
CA TYR A 124 23.46 -1.39 -20.48
C TYR A 124 22.60 -2.39 -19.70
N PRO A 125 23.05 -2.87 -18.53
CA PRO A 125 22.39 -3.96 -17.80
C PRO A 125 20.97 -3.60 -17.34
N PHE A 126 20.74 -2.35 -16.94
CA PHE A 126 19.41 -1.88 -16.55
C PHE A 126 18.43 -1.85 -17.74
N PHE A 127 18.85 -1.25 -18.86
CA PHE A 127 18.03 -1.19 -20.07
C PHE A 127 17.76 -2.59 -20.64
N SER A 128 18.76 -3.46 -20.61
CA SER A 128 18.65 -4.87 -20.99
C SER A 128 17.61 -5.62 -20.14
N ALA A 129 17.57 -5.41 -18.82
CA ALA A 129 16.57 -6.02 -17.93
C ALA A 129 15.14 -5.57 -18.23
N ILE A 130 14.93 -4.29 -18.55
CA ILE A 130 13.62 -3.77 -18.97
C ILE A 130 13.19 -4.42 -20.28
N LEU A 131 14.11 -4.50 -21.25
CA LEU A 131 13.83 -5.07 -22.56
C LEU A 131 13.55 -6.58 -22.51
N PHE A 132 14.28 -7.30 -21.65
CA PHE A 132 14.01 -8.70 -21.33
C PHE A 132 12.60 -8.87 -20.75
N SER A 133 12.24 -7.99 -19.83
CA SER A 133 10.92 -8.01 -19.20
C SER A 133 9.81 -7.74 -20.23
N GLY A 134 10.00 -6.75 -21.10
CA GLY A 134 9.07 -6.47 -22.20
C GLY A 134 8.91 -7.66 -23.16
N SER A 135 10.02 -8.35 -23.46
CA SER A 135 9.98 -9.59 -24.24
C SER A 135 9.14 -10.66 -23.57
N MET A 136 9.40 -10.97 -22.29
CA MET A 136 8.66 -11.99 -21.55
C MET A 136 7.18 -11.64 -21.47
N ALA A 137 6.83 -10.40 -21.15
CA ALA A 137 5.44 -9.94 -21.13
C ALA A 137 4.75 -10.13 -22.49
N SER A 138 5.40 -9.77 -23.60
CA SER A 138 4.88 -9.96 -24.95
C SER A 138 4.60 -11.44 -25.23
N ILE A 139 5.56 -12.34 -24.92
CA ILE A 139 5.42 -13.78 -25.14
C ILE A 139 4.30 -14.36 -24.26
N TYR A 140 4.18 -13.92 -23.00
CA TYR A 140 3.08 -14.34 -22.11
C TYR A 140 1.71 -13.94 -22.64
N PHE A 141 1.50 -12.65 -22.95
CA PHE A 141 0.21 -12.17 -23.44
C PHE A 141 -0.14 -12.80 -24.79
N THR A 142 0.85 -13.02 -25.66
CA THR A 142 0.63 -13.70 -26.94
C THR A 142 0.22 -15.15 -26.73
N THR A 143 0.88 -15.88 -25.81
CA THR A 143 0.52 -17.28 -25.49
C THR A 143 -0.86 -17.38 -24.86
N TYR A 144 -1.19 -16.47 -23.95
CA TYR A 144 -2.54 -16.35 -23.38
C TYR A 144 -3.58 -16.08 -24.48
N ALA A 145 -3.30 -15.17 -25.41
CA ALA A 145 -4.22 -14.85 -26.50
C ALA A 145 -4.42 -16.03 -27.48
N CYS A 146 -3.35 -16.78 -27.78
CA CYS A 146 -3.44 -18.00 -28.58
C CYS A 146 -4.42 -19.01 -27.98
N PHE A 147 -4.45 -19.13 -26.65
CA PHE A 147 -5.39 -20.01 -25.96
C PHE A 147 -6.80 -19.39 -25.87
N THR A 148 -6.93 -18.23 -25.22
CA THR A 148 -8.24 -17.66 -24.83
C THR A 148 -9.02 -17.09 -26.01
N TYR A 149 -8.36 -16.39 -26.92
CA TYR A 149 -9.04 -15.62 -27.97
C TYR A 149 -9.05 -16.36 -29.31
N TYR A 150 -7.95 -17.04 -29.65
CA TYR A 150 -7.79 -17.66 -30.97
C TYR A 150 -7.95 -19.19 -30.96
N ASN A 151 -7.98 -19.83 -29.79
CA ASN A 151 -8.08 -21.29 -29.65
C ASN A 151 -7.03 -22.08 -30.48
N PHE A 152 -5.85 -21.49 -30.73
CA PHE A 152 -4.77 -22.10 -31.51
C PHE A 152 -4.04 -23.21 -30.77
N ILE A 153 -4.06 -23.18 -29.44
CA ILE A 153 -3.36 -24.14 -28.58
C ILE A 153 -4.29 -24.63 -27.48
N SER A 154 -4.09 -25.86 -27.01
CA SER A 154 -4.84 -26.41 -25.88
C SER A 154 -4.39 -25.80 -24.56
N ALA A 155 -5.26 -25.85 -23.53
CA ALA A 155 -4.97 -25.36 -22.19
C ALA A 155 -3.67 -25.96 -21.61
N GLY A 156 -3.45 -27.26 -21.84
CA GLY A 156 -2.25 -27.96 -21.36
C GLY A 156 -0.96 -27.45 -22.00
N VAL A 157 -0.99 -27.17 -23.32
CA VAL A 157 0.17 -26.60 -24.03
C VAL A 157 0.43 -25.16 -23.57
N ALA A 158 -0.61 -24.34 -23.45
CA ALA A 158 -0.49 -22.97 -22.96
C ALA A 158 0.11 -22.92 -21.54
N PHE A 159 -0.40 -23.78 -20.65
CA PHE A 159 0.09 -23.93 -19.28
C PHE A 159 1.57 -24.33 -19.26
N ALA A 160 1.97 -25.36 -20.03
CA ALA A 160 3.34 -25.83 -20.08
C ALA A 160 4.31 -24.74 -20.58
N VAL A 161 3.96 -24.04 -21.66
CA VAL A 161 4.78 -22.94 -22.21
C VAL A 161 4.92 -21.81 -21.20
N MET A 162 3.83 -21.35 -20.60
CA MET A 162 3.89 -20.24 -19.65
C MET A 162 4.60 -20.63 -18.34
N ALA A 163 4.47 -21.89 -17.88
CA ALA A 163 5.22 -22.39 -16.72
C ALA A 163 6.73 -22.42 -16.99
N LEU A 164 7.15 -22.93 -18.16
CA LEU A 164 8.56 -22.93 -18.57
C LEU A 164 9.12 -21.51 -18.68
N LEU A 165 8.36 -20.59 -19.27
CA LEU A 165 8.73 -19.17 -19.32
C LEU A 165 8.84 -18.56 -17.92
N THR A 166 8.02 -19.00 -16.96
CA THR A 166 8.04 -18.48 -15.58
C THR A 166 9.31 -18.91 -14.88
N VAL A 167 9.65 -20.19 -14.96
CA VAL A 167 10.90 -20.71 -14.43
C VAL A 167 12.09 -19.99 -15.05
N TYR A 168 12.09 -19.83 -16.38
CA TYR A 168 13.16 -19.12 -17.08
C TYR A 168 13.28 -17.65 -16.65
N THR A 169 12.15 -16.96 -16.49
CA THR A 169 12.11 -15.55 -16.05
C THR A 169 12.64 -15.41 -14.62
N ILE A 170 12.31 -16.33 -13.71
CA ILE A 170 12.82 -16.34 -12.34
C ILE A 170 14.34 -16.58 -12.33
N VAL A 171 14.83 -17.55 -13.11
CA VAL A 171 16.27 -17.81 -13.24
C VAL A 171 16.98 -16.56 -13.76
N MET A 172 16.44 -15.90 -14.78
CA MET A 172 16.99 -14.65 -15.31
C MET A 172 16.92 -13.51 -14.29
N ALA A 173 15.84 -13.38 -13.51
CA ALA A 173 15.76 -12.38 -12.44
C ALA A 173 16.91 -12.54 -11.44
N ILE A 174 17.21 -13.78 -11.03
CA ILE A 174 18.32 -14.10 -10.12
C ILE A 174 19.67 -13.80 -10.76
N GLN A 175 19.87 -14.13 -12.04
CA GLN A 175 21.12 -13.92 -12.77
C GLN A 175 21.41 -12.44 -13.07
N TYR A 176 20.38 -11.66 -13.41
CA TYR A 176 20.49 -10.22 -13.61
C TYR A 176 20.60 -9.46 -12.29
N ASP A 177 20.19 -10.08 -11.18
CA ASP A 177 20.07 -9.47 -9.86
C ASP A 177 19.20 -8.20 -9.89
N ARG A 178 18.08 -8.27 -10.62
CA ARG A 178 17.17 -7.15 -10.85
C ARG A 178 15.75 -7.53 -10.49
N LYS A 179 15.19 -6.81 -9.52
CA LYS A 179 13.81 -6.98 -9.05
C LYS A 179 12.78 -6.69 -10.15
N GLU A 180 13.12 -5.84 -11.12
CA GLU A 180 12.24 -5.46 -12.23
C GLU A 180 11.80 -6.67 -13.06
N ILE A 181 12.72 -7.63 -13.27
CA ILE A 181 12.45 -8.87 -14.00
C ILE A 181 11.53 -9.77 -13.16
N ALA A 182 11.77 -9.85 -11.85
CA ALA A 182 10.91 -10.63 -10.95
C ALA A 182 9.48 -10.09 -10.92
N VAL A 183 9.30 -8.77 -10.94
CA VAL A 183 7.97 -8.13 -11.00
C VAL A 183 7.20 -8.56 -12.24
N ILE A 184 7.87 -8.63 -13.39
CA ILE A 184 7.23 -9.03 -14.64
C ILE A 184 6.98 -10.54 -14.68
N GLY A 185 7.89 -11.34 -14.10
CA GLY A 185 7.68 -12.77 -13.89
C GLY A 185 6.44 -13.06 -13.03
N MET A 186 6.18 -12.24 -12.00
CA MET A 186 4.96 -12.36 -11.20
C MET A 186 3.69 -12.15 -12.04
N VAL A 187 3.66 -11.16 -12.94
CA VAL A 187 2.50 -10.92 -13.83
C VAL A 187 2.18 -12.17 -14.65
N GLY A 188 3.20 -12.80 -15.24
CA GLY A 188 3.03 -14.07 -15.96
C GLY A 188 2.55 -15.18 -15.04
N ALA A 189 3.18 -15.35 -13.88
CA ALA A 189 2.89 -16.42 -12.93
C ALA A 189 1.46 -16.35 -12.38
N TYR A 190 0.99 -15.17 -11.93
CA TYR A 190 -0.40 -15.00 -11.45
C TYR A 190 -1.43 -14.98 -12.58
N GLY A 191 -1.01 -14.80 -13.84
CA GLY A 191 -1.89 -14.90 -15.00
C GLY A 191 -2.22 -16.34 -15.40
N ILE A 192 -1.31 -17.30 -15.16
CA ILE A 192 -1.47 -18.71 -15.58
C ILE A 192 -2.74 -19.37 -15.03
N PRO A 193 -3.15 -19.20 -13.77
CA PRO A 193 -4.34 -19.87 -13.24
C PRO A 193 -5.63 -19.50 -13.94
N PHE A 194 -5.74 -18.30 -14.47
CA PHE A 194 -6.89 -17.87 -15.26
C PHE A 194 -7.06 -18.66 -16.56
N LEU A 195 -6.00 -19.34 -17.04
CA LEU A 195 -6.11 -20.30 -18.14
C LEU A 195 -6.83 -21.59 -17.70
N ILE A 196 -6.65 -21.98 -16.44
CA ILE A 196 -7.13 -23.25 -15.89
C ILE A 196 -8.55 -23.10 -15.31
N SER A 197 -8.88 -21.92 -14.78
CA SER A 197 -10.15 -21.64 -14.09
C SER A 197 -11.29 -21.25 -15.03
N SER A 198 -11.31 -21.75 -16.27
CA SER A 198 -12.40 -21.47 -17.23
C SER A 198 -13.78 -21.95 -16.74
N ASN A 199 -13.82 -22.76 -15.68
CA ASN A 199 -15.01 -23.11 -14.92
C ASN A 199 -14.86 -22.56 -13.48
N SER A 200 -15.85 -21.80 -13.02
CA SER A 200 -15.94 -21.16 -11.70
C SER A 200 -15.78 -22.10 -10.50
N ASP A 201 -15.87 -23.40 -10.72
CA ASP A 201 -16.14 -24.38 -9.67
C ASP A 201 -14.86 -25.04 -9.11
N ARG A 202 -13.66 -24.53 -9.44
CA ARG A 202 -12.38 -25.11 -8.99
C ARG A 202 -11.40 -24.09 -8.41
N PHE A 203 -11.87 -23.27 -7.48
CA PHE A 203 -11.03 -22.25 -6.82
C PHE A 203 -9.91 -22.88 -5.98
N GLU A 204 -10.04 -24.13 -5.54
CA GLU A 204 -9.02 -24.85 -4.78
C GLU A 204 -7.75 -25.03 -5.59
N LEU A 205 -7.89 -25.30 -6.89
CA LEU A 205 -6.75 -25.44 -7.81
C LEU A 205 -6.05 -24.09 -8.00
N LEU A 206 -6.84 -23.02 -8.20
CA LEU A 206 -6.34 -21.64 -8.29
C LEU A 206 -5.54 -21.27 -7.04
N PHE A 207 -6.11 -21.45 -5.85
CA PHE A 207 -5.46 -21.08 -4.59
C PHE A 207 -4.26 -21.97 -4.26
N SER A 208 -4.32 -23.27 -4.55
CA SER A 208 -3.17 -24.18 -4.37
C SER A 208 -1.99 -23.75 -5.24
N TYR A 209 -2.26 -23.40 -6.50
CA TYR A 209 -1.23 -22.90 -7.41
C TYR A 209 -0.68 -21.54 -6.95
N MET A 210 -1.55 -20.62 -6.54
CA MET A 210 -1.13 -19.32 -6.01
C MET A 210 -0.27 -19.48 -4.75
N LEU A 211 -0.59 -20.45 -3.88
CA LEU A 211 0.21 -20.76 -2.69
C LEU A 211 1.61 -21.22 -3.08
N LEU A 212 1.73 -22.11 -4.07
CA LEU A 212 3.02 -22.56 -4.58
C LEU A 212 3.86 -21.39 -5.13
N ILE A 213 3.24 -20.51 -5.95
CA ILE A 213 3.91 -19.29 -6.44
C ILE A 213 4.36 -18.42 -5.27
N ASN A 214 3.44 -18.14 -4.34
CA ASN A 214 3.72 -17.24 -3.22
C ASN A 214 4.88 -17.75 -2.38
N ILE A 215 4.99 -19.07 -2.15
CA ILE A 215 6.15 -19.66 -1.47
C ILE A 215 7.45 -19.34 -2.22
N GLY A 216 7.47 -19.54 -3.54
CA GLY A 216 8.63 -19.23 -4.38
C GLY A 216 8.98 -17.74 -4.39
N VAL A 217 7.97 -16.87 -4.45
CA VAL A 217 8.14 -15.42 -4.46
C VAL A 217 8.62 -14.90 -3.10
N VAL A 218 8.07 -15.42 -1.99
CA VAL A 218 8.54 -15.09 -0.64
C VAL A 218 9.98 -15.58 -0.43
N TYR A 219 10.32 -16.79 -0.90
CA TYR A 219 11.69 -17.27 -0.88
C TYR A 219 12.64 -16.34 -1.65
N LEU A 220 12.24 -15.88 -2.85
CA LEU A 220 13.03 -14.96 -3.66
C LEU A 220 13.17 -13.57 -3.01
N SER A 221 12.05 -13.05 -2.49
CA SER A 221 11.95 -11.79 -1.73
C SER A 221 12.94 -11.80 -0.57
N PHE A 222 12.94 -12.88 0.20
CA PHE A 222 13.85 -13.12 1.32
C PHE A 222 15.32 -13.19 0.86
N LYS A 223 15.63 -14.11 -0.06
CA LYS A 223 17.01 -14.40 -0.51
C LYS A 223 17.70 -13.20 -1.12
N LYS A 224 16.96 -12.32 -1.81
CA LYS A 224 17.50 -11.14 -2.50
C LYS A 224 17.23 -9.82 -1.79
N SER A 225 16.57 -9.84 -0.63
CA SER A 225 16.15 -8.61 0.07
C SER A 225 15.24 -7.69 -0.76
N TRP A 226 14.47 -8.26 -1.69
CA TRP A 226 13.59 -7.52 -2.59
C TRP A 226 12.19 -7.34 -1.98
N LYS A 227 12.08 -6.47 -0.98
CA LYS A 227 10.82 -6.21 -0.25
C LYS A 227 9.63 -5.93 -1.17
N LEU A 228 9.84 -5.15 -2.23
CA LEU A 228 8.82 -4.78 -3.22
C LEU A 228 8.20 -6.01 -3.92
N VAL A 229 8.99 -7.06 -4.18
CA VAL A 229 8.50 -8.27 -4.84
C VAL A 229 7.50 -8.98 -3.94
N GLY A 230 7.82 -9.16 -2.66
CA GLY A 230 6.91 -9.74 -1.69
C GLY A 230 5.67 -8.90 -1.40
N GLN A 231 5.77 -7.57 -1.41
CA GLN A 231 4.63 -6.67 -1.25
C GLN A 231 3.65 -6.74 -2.44
N LEU A 232 4.16 -6.76 -3.67
CA LEU A 232 3.32 -6.91 -4.85
C LEU A 232 2.62 -8.26 -4.91
N ALA A 233 3.34 -9.35 -4.56
CA ALA A 233 2.74 -10.68 -4.44
C ALA A 233 1.57 -10.71 -3.46
N MET A 234 1.73 -10.05 -2.30
CA MET A 234 0.67 -9.89 -1.30
C MET A 234 -0.52 -9.13 -1.85
N LEU A 235 -0.30 -7.99 -2.50
CA LEU A 235 -1.37 -7.17 -3.08
C LEU A 235 -2.15 -7.92 -4.17
N ILE A 236 -1.45 -8.59 -5.09
CA ILE A 236 -2.08 -9.39 -6.15
C ILE A 236 -2.88 -10.54 -5.53
N THR A 237 -2.29 -11.27 -4.59
CA THR A 237 -2.95 -12.41 -3.92
C THR A 237 -4.23 -11.98 -3.21
N TRP A 238 -4.18 -10.91 -2.41
CA TRP A 238 -5.38 -10.43 -1.72
C TRP A 238 -6.43 -9.88 -2.66
N THR A 239 -6.03 -9.20 -3.74
CA THR A 239 -6.98 -8.72 -4.75
C THR A 239 -7.74 -9.89 -5.38
N LEU A 240 -7.04 -10.96 -5.74
CA LEU A 240 -7.64 -12.16 -6.31
C LEU A 240 -8.54 -12.91 -5.31
N VAL A 241 -8.07 -13.06 -4.07
CA VAL A 241 -8.80 -13.77 -3.01
C VAL A 241 -10.06 -13.01 -2.61
N ILE A 242 -9.99 -11.68 -2.43
CA ILE A 242 -11.15 -10.84 -2.11
C ILE A 242 -12.11 -10.80 -3.31
N GLY A 243 -11.59 -10.71 -4.54
CA GLY A 243 -12.41 -10.78 -5.75
C GLY A 243 -13.19 -12.09 -5.84
N TRP A 244 -12.54 -13.21 -5.59
CA TRP A 244 -13.21 -14.52 -5.48
C TRP A 244 -14.24 -14.55 -4.35
N ALA A 245 -13.86 -14.10 -3.15
CA ALA A 245 -14.73 -14.15 -1.99
C ALA A 245 -16.00 -13.29 -2.17
N PHE A 246 -15.89 -12.16 -2.88
CA PHE A 246 -17.01 -11.27 -3.21
C PHE A 246 -17.91 -11.82 -4.32
N MET A 247 -17.35 -12.51 -5.32
CA MET A 247 -18.11 -13.05 -6.46
C MET A 247 -18.70 -14.45 -6.20
N ARG A 248 -18.28 -15.13 -5.12
CA ARG A 248 -18.75 -16.45 -4.74
C ARG A 248 -20.26 -16.46 -4.44
N SER A 249 -20.96 -17.50 -4.90
CA SER A 249 -22.36 -17.73 -4.51
C SER A 249 -22.46 -18.16 -3.04
N GLU A 250 -23.36 -17.56 -2.26
CA GLU A 250 -23.52 -17.86 -0.83
C GLU A 250 -23.87 -19.33 -0.52
N GLN A 251 -24.48 -20.03 -1.48
CA GLN A 251 -25.00 -21.38 -1.33
C GLN A 251 -23.95 -22.50 -1.40
N SER A 252 -22.68 -22.19 -1.74
CA SER A 252 -21.61 -23.18 -1.81
C SER A 252 -20.93 -23.42 -0.44
N GLN A 253 -20.55 -24.68 -0.16
CA GLN A 253 -19.81 -25.06 1.07
C GLN A 253 -18.34 -24.56 1.09
N ASP A 254 -17.97 -23.75 0.11
CA ASP A 254 -16.60 -23.33 -0.18
C ASP A 254 -15.97 -22.40 0.87
N GLN A 255 -16.77 -21.87 1.80
CA GLN A 255 -16.35 -20.88 2.80
C GLN A 255 -15.19 -21.38 3.68
N TRP A 256 -15.27 -22.62 4.17
CA TRP A 256 -14.26 -23.18 5.06
C TRP A 256 -12.96 -23.52 4.32
N THR A 257 -13.06 -24.07 3.12
CA THR A 257 -11.89 -24.33 2.26
C THR A 257 -11.20 -23.02 1.86
N GLY A 258 -11.98 -22.00 1.50
CA GLY A 258 -11.46 -20.65 1.25
C GLY A 258 -10.73 -20.05 2.45
N LEU A 259 -11.29 -20.21 3.66
CA LEU A 259 -10.68 -19.73 4.89
C LEU A 259 -9.29 -20.36 5.14
N ILE A 260 -9.12 -21.66 4.86
CA ILE A 260 -7.82 -22.35 5.00
C ILE A 260 -6.75 -21.67 4.14
N PHE A 261 -7.07 -21.41 2.87
CA PHE A 261 -6.14 -20.73 1.96
C PHE A 261 -5.88 -19.28 2.37
N ILE A 262 -6.92 -18.54 2.77
CA ILE A 262 -6.79 -17.16 3.29
C ILE A 262 -5.83 -17.11 4.47
N LEU A 263 -5.97 -18.02 5.43
CA LEU A 263 -5.08 -18.10 6.59
C LEU A 263 -3.65 -18.50 6.18
N ALA A 264 -3.51 -19.43 5.23
CA ALA A 264 -2.20 -19.80 4.70
C ALA A 264 -1.48 -18.60 4.04
N PHE A 265 -2.19 -17.81 3.22
CA PHE A 265 -1.65 -16.58 2.62
C PHE A 265 -1.31 -15.54 3.69
N TYR A 266 -2.20 -15.33 4.65
CA TYR A 266 -1.95 -14.41 5.76
C TYR A 266 -0.66 -14.76 6.50
N ILE A 267 -0.49 -16.03 6.90
CA ILE A 267 0.71 -16.51 7.59
C ILE A 267 1.95 -16.34 6.71
N LEU A 268 1.85 -16.70 5.43
CA LEU A 268 2.96 -16.62 4.49
C LEU A 268 3.46 -15.17 4.30
N PHE A 269 2.56 -14.19 4.23
CA PHE A 269 2.95 -12.78 4.12
C PHE A 269 3.40 -12.15 5.45
N CYS A 270 2.93 -12.67 6.59
CA CYS A 270 3.51 -12.36 7.90
C CYS A 270 4.96 -12.85 8.00
N ILE A 271 5.24 -14.08 7.55
CA ILE A 271 6.60 -14.63 7.45
C ILE A 271 7.45 -13.74 6.54
N ASN A 272 6.95 -13.39 5.35
CA ASN A 272 7.68 -12.53 4.42
C ASN A 272 8.06 -11.17 5.05
N ALA A 273 7.12 -10.50 5.72
CA ALA A 273 7.37 -9.19 6.35
C ALA A 273 8.37 -9.28 7.51
N THR A 274 8.30 -10.34 8.31
CA THR A 274 9.17 -10.56 9.49
C THR A 274 10.53 -11.14 9.13
N SER A 275 10.65 -11.80 7.97
CA SER A 275 11.89 -12.46 7.53
C SER A 275 13.09 -11.48 7.46
N PHE A 276 12.87 -10.23 7.06
CA PHE A 276 13.91 -9.21 6.97
C PHE A 276 14.43 -8.74 8.33
N PHE A 277 13.56 -8.70 9.34
CA PHE A 277 13.95 -8.40 10.71
C PHE A 277 14.93 -9.46 11.25
N ILE A 278 14.61 -10.73 11.02
CA ILE A 278 15.41 -11.87 11.51
C ILE A 278 16.80 -11.87 10.89
N THR A 279 16.92 -11.59 9.60
CA THR A 279 18.21 -11.69 8.88
C THR A 279 19.07 -10.44 9.02
N GLN A 280 18.47 -9.25 9.03
CA GLN A 280 19.24 -8.00 9.05
C GLN A 280 19.51 -7.46 10.47
N LYS A 281 18.92 -8.08 11.53
CA LYS A 281 19.00 -7.64 12.94
C LYS A 281 18.68 -6.15 13.13
N GLN A 282 17.83 -5.60 12.26
CA GLN A 282 17.39 -4.21 12.32
C GLN A 282 16.02 -4.12 12.99
N SER A 283 15.66 -2.93 13.46
CA SER A 283 14.30 -2.66 13.91
C SER A 283 13.30 -2.81 12.75
N LEU A 284 12.05 -3.13 13.09
CA LEU A 284 10.99 -3.26 12.11
C LEU A 284 10.83 -1.95 11.33
N SER A 285 11.10 -1.98 10.03
CA SER A 285 11.02 -0.80 9.19
C SER A 285 9.57 -0.35 8.97
N PHE A 286 9.39 0.91 8.59
CA PHE A 286 8.06 1.45 8.26
C PHE A 286 7.38 0.64 7.14
N VAL A 287 8.15 0.20 6.14
CA VAL A 287 7.67 -0.56 4.99
C VAL A 287 7.15 -1.95 5.39
N GLU A 288 7.84 -2.63 6.32
CA GLU A 288 7.39 -3.94 6.85
C GLU A 288 6.16 -3.78 7.75
N SER A 289 6.13 -2.70 8.55
CA SER A 289 4.96 -2.36 9.37
C SER A 289 3.73 -2.14 8.49
N GLN A 290 3.87 -1.40 7.39
CA GLN A 290 2.79 -1.20 6.42
C GLN A 290 2.34 -2.52 5.79
N GLN A 291 3.28 -3.40 5.44
CA GLN A 291 2.95 -4.70 4.87
C GLN A 291 2.11 -5.55 5.83
N LEU A 292 2.49 -5.62 7.12
CA LEU A 292 1.73 -6.36 8.14
C LEU A 292 0.32 -5.77 8.35
N LEU A 293 0.19 -4.44 8.37
CA LEU A 293 -1.10 -3.76 8.49
C LEU A 293 -2.01 -4.05 7.29
N ILE A 294 -1.49 -3.94 6.07
CA ILE A 294 -2.26 -4.25 4.85
C ILE A 294 -2.69 -5.72 4.86
N ASN A 295 -1.82 -6.63 5.30
CA ASN A 295 -2.14 -8.05 5.42
C ASN A 295 -3.27 -8.31 6.43
N GLN A 296 -3.28 -7.60 7.56
CA GLN A 296 -4.36 -7.69 8.56
C GLN A 296 -5.69 -7.14 8.05
N VAL A 297 -5.68 -5.97 7.43
CA VAL A 297 -6.88 -5.37 6.83
C VAL A 297 -7.43 -6.29 5.74
N ALA A 298 -6.57 -6.85 4.89
CA ALA A 298 -6.99 -7.74 3.82
C ALA A 298 -7.57 -9.06 4.34
N LEU A 299 -7.01 -9.62 5.43
CA LEU A 299 -7.61 -10.77 6.13
C LEU A 299 -9.01 -10.44 6.65
N TYR A 300 -9.21 -9.27 7.26
CA TYR A 300 -10.52 -8.84 7.73
C TYR A 300 -11.51 -8.68 6.58
N LEU A 301 -11.12 -8.00 5.49
CA LEU A 301 -11.97 -7.82 4.30
C LEU A 301 -12.35 -9.15 3.66
N ALA A 302 -11.40 -10.08 3.50
CA ALA A 302 -11.69 -11.40 2.95
C ALA A 302 -12.64 -12.19 3.85
N ALA A 303 -12.46 -12.13 5.17
CA ALA A 303 -13.35 -12.81 6.12
C ALA A 303 -14.77 -12.21 6.11
N LEU A 304 -14.92 -10.90 5.94
CA LEU A 304 -16.22 -10.23 5.80
C LEU A 304 -17.00 -10.71 4.56
N CYS A 305 -16.32 -11.11 3.49
CA CYS A 305 -16.96 -11.69 2.30
C CYS A 305 -17.36 -13.16 2.49
N LEU A 306 -16.83 -13.86 3.50
CA LEU A 306 -17.09 -15.28 3.72
C LEU A 306 -18.15 -15.55 4.78
N PHE A 307 -18.24 -14.71 5.82
CA PHE A 307 -19.07 -14.97 6.97
C PHE A 307 -19.86 -13.71 7.39
N ASP A 308 -20.84 -13.90 8.26
CA ASP A 308 -21.67 -12.81 8.79
C ASP A 308 -20.83 -11.69 9.42
N VAL A 309 -21.14 -10.44 9.06
CA VAL A 309 -20.40 -9.23 9.45
C VAL A 309 -20.27 -9.09 10.96
N VAL A 310 -21.30 -9.47 11.72
CA VAL A 310 -21.32 -9.36 13.17
C VAL A 310 -20.41 -10.42 13.78
N TRP A 311 -20.51 -11.66 13.31
CA TRP A 311 -19.65 -12.74 13.79
C TRP A 311 -18.16 -12.46 13.50
N VAL A 312 -17.83 -12.07 12.27
CA VAL A 312 -16.45 -11.82 11.83
C VAL A 312 -15.83 -10.65 12.59
N SER A 313 -16.56 -9.54 12.72
CA SER A 313 -16.01 -8.34 13.37
C SER A 313 -15.65 -8.61 14.83
N GLY A 314 -16.43 -9.44 15.55
CA GLY A 314 -16.11 -9.82 16.92
C GLY A 314 -14.82 -10.65 17.01
N LEU A 315 -14.71 -11.69 16.18
CA LEU A 315 -13.51 -12.53 16.12
C LEU A 315 -12.27 -11.74 15.70
N MET A 316 -12.40 -10.88 14.70
CA MET A 316 -11.28 -10.10 14.16
C MET A 316 -10.84 -8.98 15.11
N ALA A 317 -11.74 -8.40 15.90
CA ALA A 317 -11.34 -7.49 16.98
C ALA A 317 -10.41 -8.17 17.98
N VAL A 318 -10.76 -9.40 18.42
CA VAL A 318 -9.94 -10.19 19.34
C VAL A 318 -8.63 -10.60 18.66
N TRP A 319 -8.68 -11.10 17.43
CA TRP A 319 -7.50 -11.51 16.67
C TRP A 319 -6.49 -10.35 16.50
N THR A 320 -6.96 -9.18 16.09
CA THR A 320 -6.11 -7.99 15.92
C THR A 320 -5.56 -7.49 17.25
N ALA A 321 -6.33 -7.58 18.35
CA ALA A 321 -5.84 -7.25 19.69
C ALA A 321 -4.72 -8.21 20.13
N VAL A 322 -4.89 -9.51 19.91
CA VAL A 322 -3.86 -10.52 20.18
C VAL A 322 -2.62 -10.25 19.32
N ALA A 323 -2.78 -9.94 18.04
CA ALA A 323 -1.67 -9.56 17.17
C ALA A 323 -0.92 -8.32 17.69
N ALA A 324 -1.63 -7.29 18.17
CA ALA A 324 -1.02 -6.11 18.77
C ALA A 324 -0.19 -6.45 20.02
N VAL A 325 -0.69 -7.36 20.88
CA VAL A 325 0.04 -7.85 22.06
C VAL A 325 1.28 -8.64 21.65
N ILE A 326 1.16 -9.56 20.69
CA ILE A 326 2.30 -10.33 20.16
C ILE A 326 3.37 -9.37 19.61
N VAL A 327 2.97 -8.40 18.78
CA VAL A 327 3.90 -7.42 18.21
C VAL A 327 4.57 -6.57 19.30
N THR A 328 3.87 -6.23 20.38
CA THR A 328 4.44 -5.47 21.50
C THR A 328 5.54 -6.27 22.21
N ASN A 329 5.34 -7.57 22.38
CA ASN A 329 6.31 -8.45 23.04
C ASN A 329 7.49 -8.83 22.13
N VAL A 330 7.23 -9.10 20.84
CA VAL A 330 8.26 -9.55 19.89
C VAL A 330 9.04 -8.37 19.31
N PHE A 331 8.39 -7.24 19.06
CA PHE A 331 8.98 -6.06 18.42
C PHE A 331 8.81 -4.80 19.30
N PRO A 332 9.48 -4.71 20.46
CA PRO A 332 9.29 -3.61 21.41
C PRO A 332 9.66 -2.23 20.84
N GLN A 333 10.57 -2.19 19.86
CA GLN A 333 10.96 -0.95 19.18
C GLN A 333 9.94 -0.48 18.12
N GLY A 334 9.03 -1.37 17.67
CA GLY A 334 8.04 -1.14 16.61
C GLY A 334 6.81 -0.36 17.07
N LYS A 335 6.98 0.76 17.78
CA LYS A 335 5.88 1.53 18.40
C LYS A 335 4.79 1.95 17.41
N PHE A 336 5.16 2.21 16.16
CA PHE A 336 4.19 2.56 15.10
C PHE A 336 3.21 1.41 14.84
N LEU A 337 3.72 0.20 14.57
CA LEU A 337 2.90 -0.97 14.29
C LEU A 337 2.02 -1.36 15.48
N GLN A 338 2.59 -1.32 16.70
CA GLN A 338 1.84 -1.60 17.93
C GLN A 338 0.63 -0.68 18.07
N ARG A 339 0.83 0.64 17.92
CA ARG A 339 -0.23 1.64 18.00
C ARG A 339 -1.26 1.46 16.88
N ALA A 340 -0.80 1.23 15.65
CA ALA A 340 -1.68 1.04 14.51
C ALA A 340 -2.58 -0.19 14.68
N LEU A 341 -2.03 -1.34 15.06
CA LEU A 341 -2.82 -2.56 15.33
C LEU A 341 -3.76 -2.38 16.53
N ALA A 342 -3.34 -1.69 17.59
CA ALA A 342 -4.22 -1.40 18.73
C ALA A 342 -5.40 -0.49 18.33
N ILE A 343 -5.15 0.53 17.51
CA ILE A 343 -6.20 1.40 16.95
C ILE A 343 -7.13 0.58 16.05
N GLU A 344 -6.59 -0.26 15.17
CA GLU A 344 -7.38 -1.13 14.29
C GLU A 344 -8.26 -2.11 15.09
N ALA A 345 -7.70 -2.79 16.09
CA ALA A 345 -8.45 -3.67 16.98
C ALA A 345 -9.58 -2.93 17.71
N LEU A 346 -9.31 -1.71 18.20
CA LEU A 346 -10.31 -0.88 18.84
C LEU A 346 -11.41 -0.46 17.86
N MET A 347 -11.05 -0.07 16.63
CA MET A 347 -12.01 0.31 15.60
C MET A 347 -12.92 -0.85 15.21
N ILE A 348 -12.36 -2.05 15.02
CA ILE A 348 -13.15 -3.26 14.70
C ILE A 348 -14.02 -3.66 15.90
N LEU A 349 -13.51 -3.56 17.13
CA LEU A 349 -14.28 -3.83 18.35
C LEU A 349 -15.48 -2.89 18.46
N LEU A 350 -15.26 -1.59 18.24
CA LEU A 350 -16.34 -0.61 18.23
C LEU A 350 -17.36 -0.99 17.16
N LEU A 351 -16.92 -1.22 15.90
CA LEU A 351 -17.82 -1.64 14.83
C LEU A 351 -18.63 -2.89 15.20
N TRP A 352 -18.01 -3.91 15.79
CA TRP A 352 -18.70 -5.11 16.27
C TRP A 352 -19.79 -4.78 17.29
N ILE A 353 -19.46 -3.96 18.29
CA ILE A 353 -20.39 -3.53 19.34
C ILE A 353 -21.56 -2.72 18.72
N LEU A 354 -21.28 -1.85 17.73
CA LEU A 354 -22.31 -1.11 16.99
C LEU A 354 -23.27 -2.03 16.24
N LEU A 355 -22.76 -3.10 15.63
CA LEU A 355 -23.53 -4.00 14.77
C LEU A 355 -24.28 -5.10 15.53
N ARG A 356 -23.71 -5.61 16.64
CA ARG A 356 -24.27 -6.75 17.38
C ARG A 356 -25.50 -6.40 18.21
N TRP A 357 -25.58 -5.16 18.72
CA TRP A 357 -26.62 -4.74 19.66
C TRP A 357 -27.39 -3.58 19.04
N ASP A 358 -28.62 -3.83 18.61
CA ASP A 358 -29.54 -2.83 18.07
C ASP A 358 -30.77 -2.64 18.97
N GLY A 359 -31.43 -1.48 18.80
CA GLY A 359 -32.65 -1.13 19.53
C GLY A 359 -32.51 0.06 20.47
N LEU A 360 -33.66 0.67 20.78
CA LEU A 360 -33.78 1.88 21.59
C LEU A 360 -33.02 1.77 22.92
N LEU A 361 -33.19 0.64 23.61
CA LEU A 361 -32.57 0.40 24.91
C LEU A 361 -31.05 0.41 24.85
N VAL A 362 -30.45 -0.14 23.79
CA VAL A 362 -29.00 -0.18 23.63
C VAL A 362 -28.45 1.23 23.45
N THR A 363 -29.08 2.03 22.60
CA THR A 363 -28.67 3.42 22.34
C THR A 363 -28.84 4.28 23.60
N LEU A 364 -29.93 4.08 24.36
CA LEU A 364 -30.12 4.73 25.66
C LEU A 364 -29.10 4.28 26.72
N LEU A 365 -28.71 3.00 26.74
CA LEU A 365 -27.69 2.51 27.66
C LEU A 365 -26.33 3.14 27.41
N TRP A 366 -25.92 3.32 26.15
CA TRP A 366 -24.64 3.97 25.86
C TRP A 366 -24.66 5.46 26.20
N VAL A 367 -25.80 6.12 25.98
CA VAL A 367 -26.06 7.48 26.44
C VAL A 367 -25.91 7.54 27.97
N LEU A 368 -26.55 6.63 28.70
CA LEU A 368 -26.47 6.55 30.15
C LEU A 368 -25.04 6.32 30.64
N VAL A 369 -24.31 5.36 30.05
CA VAL A 369 -22.91 5.08 30.38
C VAL A 369 -22.04 6.31 30.13
N SER A 370 -22.29 7.05 29.06
CA SER A 370 -21.56 8.29 28.75
C SER A 370 -21.82 9.38 29.79
N VAL A 371 -23.07 9.52 30.28
CA VAL A 371 -23.40 10.43 31.40
C VAL A 371 -22.66 10.03 32.66
N VAL A 372 -22.69 8.74 33.03
CA VAL A 372 -22.03 8.25 34.25
C VAL A 372 -20.52 8.45 34.19
N LEU A 373 -19.88 8.11 33.06
CA LEU A 373 -18.45 8.33 32.85
C LEU A 373 -18.07 9.81 32.94
N PHE A 374 -18.90 10.69 32.36
CA PHE A 374 -18.66 12.12 32.41
C PHE A 374 -18.82 12.69 33.82
N ALA A 375 -19.89 12.31 34.53
CA ALA A 375 -20.15 12.72 35.91
C ALA A 375 -19.02 12.24 36.85
N TRP A 376 -18.55 11.01 36.67
CA TRP A 376 -17.42 10.47 37.43
C TRP A 376 -16.10 11.16 37.06
N GLY A 377 -15.86 11.45 35.78
CA GLY A 377 -14.71 12.23 35.32
C GLY A 377 -14.71 13.67 35.83
N ILE A 378 -15.88 14.23 36.15
CA ILE A 378 -16.03 15.49 36.87
C ILE A 378 -15.68 15.31 38.35
N ALA A 379 -16.34 14.38 39.02
CA ALA A 379 -16.18 14.13 40.45
C ALA A 379 -14.74 13.79 40.84
N GLY A 380 -14.06 12.96 40.04
CA GLY A 380 -12.67 12.55 40.25
C GLY A 380 -11.61 13.45 39.60
N ARG A 381 -12.02 14.58 38.96
CA ARG A 381 -11.14 15.46 38.15
C ARG A 381 -10.33 14.76 37.04
N HIS A 382 -10.62 13.51 36.71
CA HIS A 382 -9.93 12.74 35.68
C HIS A 382 -10.30 13.21 34.27
N SER A 383 -9.36 13.82 33.56
CA SER A 383 -9.54 14.32 32.19
C SER A 383 -9.77 13.19 31.18
N TRP A 384 -9.17 12.03 31.38
CA TRP A 384 -9.30 10.87 30.49
C TRP A 384 -10.73 10.30 30.48
N LEU A 385 -11.39 10.22 31.65
CA LEU A 385 -12.79 9.75 31.75
C LEU A 385 -13.79 10.70 31.05
N ARG A 386 -13.49 12.00 31.05
CA ARG A 386 -14.32 12.98 30.31
C ARG A 386 -14.12 12.82 28.79
N LEU A 387 -12.89 12.60 28.35
CA LEU A 387 -12.58 12.38 26.94
C LEU A 387 -13.21 11.07 26.42
N THR A 388 -13.19 10.00 27.21
CA THR A 388 -13.85 8.73 26.84
C THR A 388 -15.36 8.88 26.75
N ALA A 389 -15.99 9.61 27.67
CA ALA A 389 -17.42 9.90 27.61
C ALA A 389 -17.82 10.70 26.35
N VAL A 390 -17.06 11.75 26.01
CA VAL A 390 -17.29 12.54 24.77
C VAL A 390 -17.12 11.68 23.53
N THR A 391 -16.08 10.83 23.51
CA THR A 391 -15.84 9.91 22.40
C THR A 391 -16.98 8.91 22.25
N LEU A 392 -17.45 8.33 23.35
CA LEU A 392 -18.56 7.38 23.36
C LEU A 392 -19.86 8.02 22.83
N ILE A 393 -20.14 9.27 23.18
CA ILE A 393 -21.27 10.03 22.61
C ILE A 393 -21.11 10.34 21.13
N GLY A 394 -19.89 10.66 20.67
CA GLY A 394 -19.62 10.80 19.25
C GLY A 394 -19.95 9.51 18.49
N ILE A 395 -19.56 8.37 19.04
CA ILE A 395 -19.84 7.06 18.46
C ILE A 395 -21.33 6.74 18.49
N THR A 396 -22.05 7.01 19.59
CA THR A 396 -23.51 6.78 19.65
C THR A 396 -24.27 7.66 18.68
N LEU A 397 -23.85 8.91 18.47
CA LEU A 397 -24.45 9.81 17.49
C LEU A 397 -24.27 9.27 16.07
N VAL A 398 -23.06 8.83 15.72
CA VAL A 398 -22.79 8.22 14.41
C VAL A 398 -23.63 6.94 14.21
N LYS A 399 -23.70 6.07 15.23
CA LYS A 399 -24.56 4.88 15.22
C LYS A 399 -26.04 5.26 15.00
N LEU A 400 -26.53 6.27 15.74
CA LEU A 400 -27.90 6.72 15.65
C LEU A 400 -28.24 7.21 14.24
N LEU A 401 -27.36 8.04 13.65
CA LEU A 401 -27.57 8.66 12.35
C LEU A 401 -27.53 7.65 11.19
N ILE A 402 -26.56 6.72 11.22
CA ILE A 402 -26.28 5.83 10.08
C ILE A 402 -27.09 4.53 10.16
N ILE A 403 -27.19 3.93 11.35
CA ILE A 403 -27.73 2.57 11.53
C ILE A 403 -29.13 2.64 12.13
N ASP A 404 -29.26 3.19 13.34
CA ASP A 404 -30.51 3.08 14.10
C ASP A 404 -31.63 3.94 13.49
N SER A 405 -31.30 5.08 12.86
CA SER A 405 -32.27 5.94 12.16
C SER A 405 -32.97 5.19 11.02
N GLY A 406 -32.34 4.20 10.39
CA GLY A 406 -33.00 3.38 9.37
C GLY A 406 -33.99 2.36 9.95
N ARG A 407 -33.76 1.91 11.19
CA ARG A 407 -34.47 0.78 11.82
C ARG A 407 -35.51 1.21 12.85
N PHE A 408 -35.38 2.39 13.43
CA PHE A 408 -36.24 2.87 14.51
C PHE A 408 -37.58 3.41 13.99
N THR A 409 -38.63 3.21 14.79
CA THR A 409 -39.91 3.89 14.57
C THR A 409 -39.75 5.41 14.72
N PRO A 410 -40.63 6.23 14.12
CA PRO A 410 -40.55 7.70 14.24
C PRO A 410 -40.47 8.19 15.70
N VAL A 411 -41.21 7.56 16.60
CA VAL A 411 -41.21 7.88 18.03
C VAL A 411 -39.84 7.58 18.67
N GLN A 412 -39.26 6.42 18.38
CA GLN A 412 -37.93 6.04 18.89
C GLN A 412 -36.84 6.97 18.40
N LYS A 413 -36.90 7.42 17.13
CA LYS A 413 -35.97 8.41 16.59
C LYS A 413 -36.04 9.72 17.37
N ILE A 414 -37.24 10.25 17.58
CA ILE A 414 -37.44 11.51 18.33
C ILE A 414 -36.84 11.40 19.73
N ILE A 415 -37.13 10.31 20.45
CA ILE A 415 -36.59 10.08 21.81
C ILE A 415 -35.06 10.08 21.79
N CYS A 416 -34.43 9.33 20.88
CA CYS A 416 -32.97 9.24 20.81
C CYS A 416 -32.29 10.55 20.40
N TYR A 417 -32.81 11.25 19.39
CA TYR A 417 -32.24 12.52 18.95
C TYR A 417 -32.36 13.59 20.04
N LEU A 418 -33.50 13.64 20.74
CA LEU A 418 -33.70 14.58 21.85
C LEU A 418 -32.77 14.25 23.03
N ALA A 419 -32.66 12.97 23.41
CA ALA A 419 -31.78 12.54 24.49
C ALA A 419 -30.30 12.87 24.20
N ILE A 420 -29.80 12.53 23.00
CA ILE A 420 -28.43 12.86 22.60
C ILE A 420 -28.22 14.37 22.46
N GLY A 421 -29.19 15.09 21.88
CA GLY A 421 -29.13 16.54 21.68
C GLY A 421 -29.02 17.31 23.01
N VAL A 422 -29.87 16.98 23.99
CA VAL A 422 -29.81 17.57 25.34
C VAL A 422 -28.45 17.30 25.98
N LEU A 423 -27.94 16.08 25.83
CA LEU A 423 -26.68 15.67 26.42
C LEU A 423 -25.47 16.40 25.80
N LEU A 424 -25.45 16.57 24.47
CA LEU A 424 -24.44 17.37 23.77
C LEU A 424 -24.45 18.84 24.24
N LEU A 425 -25.63 19.42 24.44
CA LEU A 425 -25.76 20.78 24.99
C LEU A 425 -25.21 20.87 26.41
N LEU A 426 -25.51 19.89 27.28
CA LEU A 426 -24.98 19.83 28.65
C LEU A 426 -23.45 19.70 28.66
N PHE A 427 -22.88 18.86 27.79
CA PHE A 427 -21.44 18.71 27.65
C PHE A 427 -20.78 20.00 27.16
N SER A 428 -21.36 20.65 26.14
CA SER A 428 -20.90 21.93 25.59
C SER A 428 -20.91 23.03 26.65
N PHE A 429 -22.04 23.21 27.34
CA PHE A 429 -22.20 24.19 28.43
C PHE A 429 -21.15 23.98 29.52
N TYR A 430 -20.93 22.72 29.92
CA TYR A 430 -19.98 22.40 30.98
C TYR A 430 -18.52 22.63 30.57
N TYR A 431 -18.15 22.26 29.33
CA TYR A 431 -16.80 22.55 28.81
C TYR A 431 -16.53 24.04 28.70
N GLN A 432 -17.52 24.84 28.28
CA GLN A 432 -17.41 26.29 28.26
C GLN A 432 -17.22 26.86 29.68
N ARG A 433 -17.99 26.36 30.65
CA ARG A 433 -17.89 26.79 32.06
C ARG A 433 -16.53 26.47 32.69
N LEU A 434 -15.97 25.29 32.41
CA LEU A 434 -14.62 24.92 32.87
C LEU A 434 -13.52 25.75 32.17
N GLY A 435 -13.65 25.97 30.86
CA GLY A 435 -12.70 26.82 30.11
C GLY A 435 -12.69 28.27 30.60
N LEU A 436 -13.85 28.79 31.02
CA LEU A 436 -13.98 30.12 31.62
C LEU A 436 -13.40 30.20 33.04
N ALA A 437 -13.45 29.12 33.83
CA ALA A 437 -12.85 29.07 35.16
C ALA A 437 -11.31 29.08 35.11
N VAL A 438 -10.70 28.33 34.18
CA VAL A 438 -9.23 28.29 34.00
C VAL A 438 -8.67 29.64 33.50
N LYS A 439 -9.49 30.44 32.81
CA LYS A 439 -9.11 31.78 32.32
C LYS A 439 -9.25 32.88 33.38
N LYS A 440 -9.88 32.59 34.53
CA LYS A 440 -9.99 33.51 35.67
C LYS A 440 -8.85 33.38 36.70
N ASP A 441 -8.12 32.26 36.66
CA ASP A 441 -6.99 31.96 37.56
C ASP A 441 -5.60 32.21 36.89
N LYS A 442 -5.58 32.82 35.71
CA LYS A 442 -4.38 33.39 35.06
C LYS A 442 -4.57 34.89 34.95
#